data_AF-A0A507DLW1-F1
#
_entry.id   AF-A0A507DLW1-F1
#
_cell.length_a   1.000
_cell.length_b   1.000
_cell.length_c   1.000
_cell.angle_alpha   90.00
_cell.angle_beta   90.00
_cell.angle_gamma   90.00
#
_symmetry.space_group_name_H-M   'P 1'
#
loop_
_entity.id
_entity.type
_entity.pdbx_description
1 polymer ?
#
loop_
_entity_poly.entity_id
_entity_poly.type
_entity_poly.pdbx_seq_one_letter_code
_entity_poly.pdbx_strand_id
1 'polypeptide(L)' 'MEKPKIVLLVFVSGKIVLTGAKHRTEIYEAFERIYPVLQS' A
#
# COMPACT_ATOMS: atom_id res chain seq x y z
N MET A 1 2.45 17.05 -7.20
CA MET A 1 2.65 16.42 -5.88
C MET A 1 1.83 15.14 -5.86
N GLU A 2 2.45 13.97 -6.00
CA GLU A 2 1.73 12.69 -5.88
C GLU A 2 1.42 12.43 -4.39
N LYS A 3 0.13 12.32 -4.09
CA LYS A 3 -0.42 11.94 -2.78
C LYS A 3 -1.24 10.65 -2.97
N PRO A 4 -1.30 9.77 -1.96
CA PRO A 4 -0.56 9.82 -0.69
C PRO A 4 0.87 9.25 -0.81
N LYS A 5 1.83 9.81 -0.06
CA LYS A 5 3.20 9.27 0.03
C LYS A 5 3.21 8.11 1.01
N ILE A 6 2.86 6.92 0.52
CA ILE A 6 2.84 5.67 1.27
C ILE A 6 4.07 4.83 0.91
N VAL A 7 4.68 4.20 1.91
CA VAL A 7 5.73 3.20 1.72
C VAL A 7 5.14 1.82 1.99
N LEU A 8 5.45 0.86 1.12
CA LEU A 8 5.02 -0.53 1.23
C LEU A 8 6.24 -1.42 1.46
N LEU A 9 6.14 -2.31 2.44
CA LEU A 9 7.11 -3.38 2.68
C LEU A 9 6.41 -4.73 2.47
N VAL A 10 6.81 -5.45 1.43
CA VAL A 10 6.21 -6.72 1.01
C VAL A 10 7.11 -7.88 1.40
N PHE A 11 6.55 -8.89 2.05
CA PHE A 11 7.24 -10.12 2.43
C PHE A 11 6.85 -11.26 1.49
N VAL A 12 7.79 -12.16 1.21
CA VAL A 12 7.56 -13.37 0.39
C VAL A 12 6.45 -14.28 0.93
N SER A 13 6.11 -14.16 2.22
CA SER A 13 4.98 -14.87 2.84
C SER A 13 3.61 -14.28 2.47
N GLY A 14 3.55 -13.27 1.62
CA GLY A 14 2.32 -12.53 1.28
C GLY A 14 1.87 -11.52 2.35
N LYS A 15 2.67 -11.30 3.40
CA LYS A 15 2.41 -10.25 4.39
C LYS A 15 2.86 -8.90 3.84
N ILE A 16 2.10 -7.85 4.11
CA ILE A 16 2.39 -6.50 3.62
C ILE A 16 2.25 -5.52 4.77
N VAL A 17 3.21 -4.62 4.90
CA VAL A 17 3.18 -3.49 5.83
C VAL A 17 3.06 -2.21 5.03
N LEU A 18 2.05 -1.39 5.35
CA LEU A 18 1.85 -0.07 4.76
C LEU A 18 2.11 0.99 5.84
N THR A 19 2.92 2.00 5.52
CA THR A 19 3.26 3.10 6.44
C THR A 19 3.29 4.45 5.73
N GLY A 20 3.19 5.53 6.50
CA GLY A 20 3.20 6.91 6.00
C GLY A 20 1.81 7.51 5.75
N ALA A 21 0.73 6.77 6.02
CA ALA A 21 -0.63 7.29 5.92
C ALA A 21 -0.98 8.22 7.09
N LYS A 22 -1.71 9.30 6.80
CA LYS A 22 -2.31 10.15 7.85
C LYS A 22 -3.72 9.70 8.23
N HIS A 23 -4.41 9.09 7.28
CA HIS A 23 -5.78 8.61 7.45
C HIS A 23 -5.89 7.16 6.99
N ARG A 24 -6.78 6.40 7.62
CA ARG A 24 -7.02 4.99 7.29
C ARG A 24 -7.50 4.80 5.84
N THR A 25 -8.21 5.78 5.28
CA THR A 25 -8.64 5.79 3.87
C THR A 25 -7.46 5.72 2.91
N GLU A 26 -6.37 6.43 3.20
CA GLU A 26 -5.15 6.40 2.37
C GLU A 26 -4.50 5.01 2.32
N ILE A 27 -4.63 4.22 3.40
CA ILE A 27 -4.16 2.83 3.42
C ILE A 27 -4.98 1.97 2.46
N TYR A 28 -6.30 2.12 2.48
CA TYR A 28 -7.19 1.37 1.59
C TYR A 28 -6.96 1.74 0.13
N GLU A 29 -6.89 3.03 -0.19
CA GLU A 29 -6.61 3.51 -1.54
C GLU A 29 -5.25 3.03 -2.06
N ALA A 30 -4.22 3.04 -1.21
CA ALA A 30 -2.90 2.54 -1.58
C ALA A 30 -2.91 1.03 -1.83
N PHE A 31 -3.64 0.27 -1.00
CA PHE A 31 -3.77 -1.17 -1.16
C PHE A 31 -4.53 -1.52 -2.46
N GLU A 32 -5.64 -0.85 -2.77
CA GLU A 32 -6.40 -1.10 -4.01
C GLU A 32 -5.58 -0.83 -5.27
N ARG A 33 -4.69 0.17 -5.25
CA ARG A 33 -3.81 0.48 -6.38
C ARG A 33 -2.72 -0.57 -6.60
N ILE A 34 -2.16 -1.13 -5.53
CA ILE A 34 -1.05 -2.10 -5.64
C ILE A 34 -1.54 -3.55 -5.79
N TYR A 35 -2.75 -3.87 -5.30
CA TYR A 35 -3.26 -5.24 -5.26
C TYR A 35 -3.21 -5.96 -6.62
N PRO A 36 -3.57 -5.35 -7.77
CA PRO A 36 -3.44 -6.00 -9.08
C PRO A 36 -2.00 -6.36 -9.45
N VAL A 37 -1.03 -5.54 -9.05
CA VAL A 37 0.40 -5.77 -9.32
C VAL A 37 0.91 -6.98 -8.52
N LEU A 38 0.36 -7.21 -7.33
CA LEU A 38 0.74 -8.34 -6.47
C LEU A 38 0.15 -9.68 -6.93
N GLN A 39 -0.87 -9.65 -7.80
CA GLN A 39 -1.50 -10.86 -8.38
C GLN A 39 -0.95 -11.22 -9.78
N SER A 40 -0.04 -10.41 -10.32
CA SER A 40 0.61 -10.61 -11.62
C SER A 40 1.80 -11.56 -11.50
#